data_AF-A0A9D1USJ5-F1
#
_entry.id   AF-A0A9D1USJ5-F1
#
_cell.length_a   1.000
_cell.length_b   1.000
_cell.length_c   1.000
_cell.angle_alpha   90.00
_cell.angle_beta   90.00
_cell.angle_gamma   90.00
#
_symmetry.space_group_name_H-M   'P 1'
#
loop_
_entity.id
_entity.type
_entity.pdbx_description
1 polymer ?
#
loop_
_entity_poly.entity_id
_entity_poly.type
_entity_poly.pdbx_seq_one_letter_code
_entity_poly.pdbx_strand_id
1 'polypeptide(L)'
;MTVAGVGAYAFAERVLGHQGPIFAAVAAMIALGFSREPQLRRVLEIALGCTLGILIGDLTLYVLGTGFHVAFFVVFVSVLLARILDPGPMFAMQMGLQALLVVMLPAPEGGPLTRSADAVVGGIIALIITVLTPKDPRRKPARDLERIADELATSLHETAAGVRDGDSRQAWHALIRCRSLQPKIDEATHATRSARELSQYSPTHRRHRHEARRLSDTVEQLDLAVRSMRIVSRRTTSMLDHGAIDSEGAMGLSAALDEVAEATTMLSQAVADPGAQTSRMTSAQNALGAAAASFHPQKLGAVTFEAETVVLLMRSLVIDLLEATGLSHDDATLYLPDLHTDHR
;
A
#
# COMPACT_ATOMS: atom_id res chain seq x y z
N MET A 1 12.71 14.95 -10.31
CA MET A 1 12.10 15.67 -11.46
C MET A 1 12.98 16.78 -11.98
N THR A 2 13.40 17.75 -11.15
CA THR A 2 14.31 18.86 -11.54
C THR A 2 15.61 18.37 -12.16
N VAL A 3 16.32 17.45 -11.50
CA VAL A 3 17.56 16.85 -12.03
C VAL A 3 17.33 16.17 -13.39
N ALA A 4 16.19 15.53 -13.58
CA ALA A 4 15.87 14.84 -14.83
C ALA A 4 15.56 15.80 -15.97
N GLY A 5 14.69 16.79 -15.74
CA GLY A 5 14.31 17.76 -16.76
C GLY A 5 15.49 18.63 -17.18
N VAL A 6 16.18 19.24 -16.21
CA VAL A 6 17.35 20.09 -16.48
C VAL A 6 18.52 19.26 -17.02
N GLY A 7 18.73 18.06 -16.47
CA GLY A 7 19.77 17.13 -16.94
C GLY A 7 19.53 16.67 -18.37
N ALA A 8 18.29 16.35 -18.75
CA ALA A 8 17.95 15.95 -20.11
C ALA A 8 18.11 17.09 -21.12
N TYR A 9 17.67 18.29 -20.75
CA TYR A 9 17.91 19.48 -21.55
C TYR A 9 19.41 19.72 -21.77
N ALA A 10 20.19 19.77 -20.67
CA ALA A 10 21.62 20.05 -20.74
C ALA A 10 22.40 18.96 -21.49
N PHE A 11 21.97 17.70 -21.40
CA PHE A 11 22.57 16.60 -22.15
C PHE A 11 22.30 16.74 -23.65
N ALA A 12 21.05 16.98 -24.05
CA ALA A 12 20.70 17.19 -25.46
C ALA A 12 21.38 18.43 -26.06
N GLU A 13 21.46 19.52 -25.30
CA GLU A 13 22.10 20.76 -25.76
C GLU A 13 23.63 20.62 -25.86
N ARG A 14 24.30 20.16 -24.79
CA ARG A 14 25.77 20.20 -24.71
C ARG A 14 26.46 18.99 -25.32
N VAL A 15 25.81 17.82 -25.33
CA VAL A 15 26.40 16.57 -25.82
C VAL A 15 25.98 16.30 -27.26
N LEU A 16 24.70 16.52 -27.59
CA LEU A 16 24.16 16.28 -28.93
C LEU A 16 24.12 17.54 -29.81
N GLY A 17 24.33 18.72 -29.24
CA GLY A 17 24.37 19.99 -29.98
C GLY A 17 22.99 20.47 -30.44
N HIS A 18 21.91 19.97 -29.85
CA HIS A 18 20.55 20.37 -30.23
C HIS A 18 20.22 21.78 -29.73
N GLN A 19 19.56 22.59 -30.56
CA GLN A 19 19.16 23.95 -30.18
C GLN A 19 17.77 23.97 -29.56
N GLY A 20 17.68 24.39 -28.28
CA GLY A 20 16.42 24.49 -27.54
C GLY A 20 15.68 23.17 -27.32
N PRO A 21 16.30 22.11 -26.75
CA PRO A 21 15.72 20.77 -26.61
C PRO A 21 14.64 20.67 -25.50
N ILE A 22 13.55 21.43 -25.65
CA ILE A 22 12.46 21.49 -24.67
C ILE A 22 11.77 20.12 -24.53
N PHE A 23 11.65 19.36 -25.63
CA PHE A 23 11.02 18.04 -25.61
C PHE A 23 11.80 17.02 -24.78
N ALA A 24 13.13 17.13 -24.68
CA ALA A 24 13.93 16.30 -23.78
C ALA A 24 13.58 16.57 -22.32
N ALA A 25 13.46 17.85 -21.96
CA ALA A 25 13.07 18.25 -20.60
C ALA A 25 11.65 17.79 -20.26
N VAL A 26 10.69 18.07 -21.15
CA VAL A 26 9.26 17.75 -20.95
C VAL A 26 9.05 16.23 -20.88
N ALA A 27 9.63 15.46 -21.81
CA ALA A 27 9.54 14.01 -21.79
C ALA A 27 10.15 13.42 -20.51
N ALA A 28 11.31 13.91 -20.07
CA ALA A 28 11.93 13.45 -18.82
C ALA A 28 11.07 13.76 -17.58
N MET A 29 10.51 14.97 -17.50
CA MET A 29 9.67 15.38 -16.37
C MET A 29 8.35 14.61 -16.31
N ILE A 30 7.67 14.45 -17.45
CA ILE A 30 6.38 13.74 -17.50
C ILE A 30 6.59 12.24 -17.28
N ALA A 31 7.62 11.63 -17.88
CA ALA A 31 7.91 10.20 -17.72
C ALA A 31 8.18 9.82 -16.26
N LEU A 32 8.93 10.65 -15.52
CA LEU A 32 9.10 10.47 -14.06
C LEU A 32 7.83 10.86 -13.27
N GLY A 33 7.10 11.86 -13.75
CA GLY A 33 5.91 12.40 -13.11
C GLY A 33 6.19 13.01 -11.73
N PHE A 34 5.10 13.30 -11.00
CA PHE A 34 5.13 13.81 -9.62
C PHE A 34 5.15 12.69 -8.55
N SER A 35 5.22 11.43 -8.97
CA SER A 35 5.23 10.31 -8.04
C SER A 35 6.59 10.17 -7.35
N ARG A 36 6.59 10.02 -6.03
CA ARG A 36 7.82 9.75 -5.25
C ARG A 36 8.51 8.45 -5.64
N GLU A 37 7.77 7.49 -6.20
CA GLU A 37 8.27 6.17 -6.60
C GLU A 37 7.77 5.79 -8.01
N PRO A 38 8.41 6.29 -9.07
CA PRO A 38 7.97 6.02 -10.44
C PRO A 38 8.23 4.56 -10.80
N GLN A 39 7.18 3.80 -11.17
CA GLN A 39 7.31 2.40 -11.60
C GLN A 39 7.97 2.32 -12.97
N LEU A 40 8.96 1.43 -13.17
CA LEU A 40 9.73 1.35 -14.41
C LEU A 40 8.82 1.15 -15.64
N ARG A 41 7.85 0.24 -15.53
CA ARG A 41 6.84 -0.01 -16.58
C ARG A 41 6.09 1.27 -16.95
N ARG A 42 5.67 2.06 -15.96
CA ARG A 42 4.91 3.29 -16.16
C ARG A 42 5.77 4.42 -16.74
N VAL A 43 7.02 4.54 -16.32
CA VAL A 43 7.97 5.49 -16.93
C VAL A 43 8.20 5.14 -18.39
N LEU A 44 8.38 3.86 -18.71
CA LEU A 44 8.57 3.37 -20.07
C LEU A 44 7.34 3.61 -20.94
N GLU A 45 6.15 3.28 -20.43
CA GLU A 45 4.86 3.55 -21.09
C GLU A 45 4.71 5.04 -21.42
N ILE A 46 4.92 5.93 -20.44
CA ILE A 46 4.82 7.38 -20.64
C ILE A 46 5.90 7.89 -21.62
N ALA A 47 7.15 7.43 -21.48
CA ALA A 47 8.24 7.84 -22.37
C ALA A 47 7.96 7.42 -23.83
N LEU A 48 7.43 6.22 -24.05
CA LEU A 48 7.01 5.76 -25.37
C LEU A 48 5.85 6.59 -25.91
N GLY A 49 4.83 6.87 -25.09
CA GLY A 49 3.71 7.72 -25.48
C GLY A 49 4.17 9.11 -25.89
N CYS A 50 5.09 9.72 -25.13
CA CYS A 50 5.67 11.01 -25.49
C CYS A 50 6.44 10.94 -26.82
N THR A 51 7.32 9.95 -26.97
CA THR A 51 8.15 9.80 -28.17
C THR A 51 7.32 9.56 -29.42
N LEU A 52 6.34 8.65 -29.36
CA LEU A 52 5.45 8.34 -30.48
C LEU A 52 4.54 9.51 -30.83
N GLY A 53 4.01 10.23 -29.83
CA GLY A 53 3.21 11.43 -30.06
C GLY A 53 3.99 12.50 -30.82
N ILE A 54 5.25 12.72 -30.42
CA ILE A 54 6.14 13.68 -31.09
C ILE A 54 6.46 13.24 -32.51
N LEU A 55 6.80 11.96 -32.69
CA LEU A 55 7.09 11.39 -34.01
C LEU A 55 5.91 11.49 -34.98
N ILE A 56 4.69 11.19 -34.52
CA ILE A 56 3.48 11.32 -35.33
C ILE A 56 3.21 12.80 -35.64
N GLY A 57 3.42 13.68 -34.66
CA GLY A 57 3.38 15.13 -34.85
C GLY A 57 4.32 15.60 -35.96
N ASP A 58 5.59 15.21 -35.88
CA ASP A 58 6.65 15.62 -36.80
C ASP A 58 6.35 15.10 -38.22
N LEU A 59 5.94 13.83 -38.34
CA LEU A 59 5.60 13.22 -39.62
C LEU A 59 4.38 13.87 -40.27
N THR A 60 3.35 14.16 -39.47
CA THR A 60 2.12 14.80 -39.95
C THR A 60 2.42 16.22 -40.41
N LEU A 61 3.20 16.98 -39.64
CA LEU A 61 3.60 18.34 -40.00
C LEU A 61 4.50 18.36 -41.25
N TYR A 62 5.37 17.37 -41.41
CA TYR A 62 6.19 17.22 -42.61
C TYR A 62 5.36 16.97 -43.87
N VAL A 63 4.28 16.17 -43.78
CA VAL A 63 3.44 15.80 -44.94
C VAL A 63 2.33 16.82 -45.23
N LEU A 64 1.66 17.34 -44.20
CA LEU A 64 0.44 18.15 -44.31
C LEU A 64 0.68 19.65 -44.02
N GLY A 65 1.85 20.02 -43.50
CA GLY A 65 2.17 21.38 -43.12
C GLY A 65 1.49 21.83 -41.83
N THR A 66 1.23 23.13 -41.70
CA THR A 66 0.69 23.77 -40.48
C THR A 66 -0.78 24.14 -40.64
N GLY A 67 -1.60 23.94 -39.61
CA GLY A 67 -2.98 24.43 -39.57
C GLY A 67 -3.85 23.77 -38.50
N PHE A 68 -4.97 24.40 -38.13
CA PHE A 68 -5.90 23.86 -37.12
C PHE A 68 -6.52 22.51 -37.50
N HIS A 69 -6.75 22.30 -38.80
CA HIS A 69 -7.25 21.05 -39.36
C HIS A 69 -6.21 19.93 -39.21
N VAL A 70 -4.91 20.24 -39.38
CA VAL A 70 -3.81 19.30 -39.13
C VAL A 70 -3.73 18.94 -37.64
N ALA A 71 -3.91 19.91 -36.76
CA ALA A 71 -3.91 19.69 -35.31
C ALA A 71 -5.06 18.78 -34.86
N PHE A 72 -6.28 19.00 -35.38
CA PHE A 72 -7.41 18.11 -35.10
C PHE A 72 -7.11 16.68 -35.58
N PHE A 73 -6.62 16.54 -36.82
CA PHE A 73 -6.30 15.25 -37.40
C PHE A 73 -5.22 14.50 -36.62
N VAL A 74 -4.12 15.18 -36.25
CA VAL A 74 -3.01 14.53 -35.56
C VAL A 74 -3.38 14.05 -34.17
N VAL A 75 -4.17 14.84 -33.43
CA VAL A 75 -4.63 14.46 -32.09
C VAL A 75 -5.57 13.27 -32.18
N PHE A 76 -6.51 13.31 -33.11
CA PHE A 76 -7.45 12.21 -33.34
C PHE A 76 -6.71 10.90 -33.67
N VAL A 77 -5.78 10.94 -34.63
CA VAL A 77 -4.99 9.77 -35.04
C VAL A 77 -4.10 9.29 -33.90
N SER A 78 -3.45 10.20 -33.17
CA SER A 78 -2.56 9.84 -32.06
C SER A 78 -3.33 9.15 -30.93
N VAL A 79 -4.49 9.67 -30.52
CA VAL A 79 -5.31 9.05 -29.48
C VAL A 79 -5.85 7.70 -29.95
N LEU A 80 -6.30 7.59 -31.21
CA LEU A 80 -6.81 6.33 -31.76
C LEU A 80 -5.73 5.24 -31.77
N LEU A 81 -4.54 5.56 -32.29
CA LEU A 81 -3.39 4.65 -32.28
C LEU A 81 -2.96 4.28 -30.86
N ALA A 82 -2.98 5.25 -29.94
CA ALA A 82 -2.62 5.01 -28.56
C ALA A 82 -3.55 4.00 -27.88
N ARG A 83 -4.87 4.09 -28.14
CA ARG A 83 -5.87 3.15 -27.59
C ARG A 83 -5.73 1.73 -28.14
N ILE A 84 -5.14 1.57 -29.32
CA ILE A 84 -4.83 0.25 -29.91
C ILE A 84 -3.57 -0.34 -29.25
N LEU A 85 -2.56 0.50 -28.99
CA LEU A 85 -1.28 0.07 -28.46
C LEU A 85 -1.31 -0.21 -26.95
N ASP A 86 -2.01 0.61 -26.17
CA ASP A 86 -2.06 0.49 -24.71
C ASP A 86 -3.47 0.84 -24.17
N PRO A 87 -4.07 -0.01 -23.31
CA PRO A 87 -5.36 0.29 -22.68
C PRO A 87 -5.29 1.43 -21.64
N GLY A 88 -4.09 1.82 -21.22
CA GLY A 88 -3.80 2.84 -20.22
C GLY A 88 -4.22 4.25 -20.64
N PRO A 89 -4.98 4.99 -19.80
CA PRO A 89 -5.45 6.33 -20.14
C PRO A 89 -4.32 7.37 -20.23
N MET A 90 -3.21 7.14 -19.51
CA MET A 90 -2.06 8.06 -19.51
C MET A 90 -1.28 7.99 -20.82
N PHE A 91 -1.12 6.80 -21.41
CA PHE A 91 -0.44 6.63 -22.70
C PHE A 91 -1.10 7.48 -23.79
N ALA A 92 -2.43 7.34 -23.92
CA ALA A 92 -3.21 8.11 -24.89
C ALA A 92 -3.18 9.63 -24.65
N MET A 93 -3.26 10.05 -23.39
CA MET A 93 -3.14 11.46 -23.03
C MET A 93 -1.79 12.04 -23.48
N GLN A 94 -0.69 11.34 -23.22
CA GLN A 94 0.65 11.84 -23.55
C GLN A 94 0.91 11.84 -25.04
N MET A 95 0.46 10.80 -25.75
CA MET A 95 0.62 10.74 -27.20
C MET A 95 -0.13 11.89 -27.90
N GLY A 96 -1.38 12.16 -27.50
CA GLY A 96 -2.17 13.26 -28.05
C GLY A 96 -1.63 14.65 -27.68
N LEU A 97 -1.26 14.87 -26.41
CA LEU A 97 -0.72 16.15 -25.94
C LEU A 97 0.57 16.52 -26.67
N GLN A 98 1.49 15.56 -26.81
CA GLN A 98 2.76 15.84 -27.45
C GLN A 98 2.64 16.04 -28.96
N ALA A 99 1.76 15.27 -29.63
CA ALA A 99 1.45 15.49 -31.03
C ALA A 99 0.89 16.90 -31.28
N LEU A 100 0.00 17.37 -30.41
CA LEU A 100 -0.56 18.72 -30.49
C LEU A 100 0.52 19.79 -30.28
N LEU A 101 1.38 19.62 -29.27
CA LEU A 101 2.48 20.54 -28.98
C LEU A 101 3.41 20.69 -30.19
N VAL A 102 3.74 19.58 -30.86
CA VAL A 102 4.60 19.59 -32.05
C VAL A 102 3.98 20.40 -33.19
N VAL A 103 2.68 20.22 -33.45
CA VAL A 103 2.01 20.94 -34.55
C VAL A 103 1.85 22.44 -34.24
N MET A 104 1.76 22.81 -32.97
CA MET A 104 1.57 24.21 -32.54
C MET A 104 2.89 24.98 -32.37
N LEU A 105 4.01 24.29 -32.19
CA LEU A 105 5.32 24.92 -31.98
C LEU A 105 6.08 25.11 -33.31
N PRO A 106 6.77 26.25 -33.51
CA PRO A 106 7.56 26.51 -34.71
C PRO A 106 8.74 25.52 -34.84
N ALA A 107 8.96 25.01 -36.06
CA ALA A 107 9.96 23.98 -36.33
C ALA A 107 11.37 24.42 -35.90
N PRO A 108 12.18 23.56 -35.25
CA PRO A 108 13.55 23.88 -34.90
C PRO A 108 14.44 23.87 -36.16
N GLU A 109 15.51 24.66 -36.15
CA GLU A 109 16.43 24.75 -37.30
C GLU A 109 17.20 23.44 -37.58
N GLY A 110 17.25 22.50 -36.63
CA GLY A 110 17.97 21.22 -36.76
C GLY A 110 17.26 20.13 -37.57
N GLY A 111 16.07 20.40 -38.12
CA GLY A 111 15.32 19.46 -38.97
C GLY A 111 14.18 18.70 -38.25
N PRO A 112 13.32 18.01 -39.01
CA PRO A 112 12.02 17.52 -38.52
C PRO A 112 12.11 16.41 -37.48
N LEU A 113 13.22 15.68 -37.37
CA LEU A 113 13.37 14.56 -36.42
C LEU A 113 14.14 14.92 -35.14
N THR A 114 14.53 16.19 -34.98
CA THR A 114 15.27 16.62 -33.78
C THR A 114 14.43 16.53 -32.51
N ARG A 115 13.14 16.89 -32.60
CA ARG A 115 12.21 16.84 -31.46
C ARG A 115 11.93 15.41 -31.00
N SER A 116 11.76 14.48 -31.92
CA SER A 116 11.58 13.06 -31.61
C SER A 116 12.84 12.46 -31.02
N ALA A 117 14.04 12.84 -31.50
CA ALA A 117 15.30 12.46 -30.86
C ALA A 117 15.43 13.02 -29.43
N ASP A 118 15.06 14.28 -29.21
CA ASP A 118 15.01 14.89 -27.87
C ASP A 118 14.11 14.13 -26.90
N ALA A 119 12.92 13.71 -27.37
CA ALA A 119 11.99 12.93 -26.58
C ALA A 119 12.58 11.60 -26.10
N VAL A 120 13.30 10.91 -26.99
CA VAL A 120 14.00 9.66 -26.67
C VAL A 120 15.05 9.90 -25.59
N VAL A 121 15.84 10.96 -25.73
CA VAL A 121 16.86 11.35 -24.73
C VAL A 121 16.22 11.61 -23.36
N GLY A 122 15.12 12.37 -23.34
CA GLY A 122 14.35 12.63 -22.12
C GLY A 122 13.83 11.35 -21.47
N GLY A 123 13.28 10.44 -22.28
CA GLY A 123 12.81 9.12 -21.83
C GLY A 123 13.93 8.26 -21.26
N ILE A 124 15.09 8.20 -21.92
CA ILE A 124 16.27 7.44 -21.46
C ILE A 124 16.77 8.00 -20.12
N ILE A 125 16.88 9.33 -19.99
CA ILE A 125 17.34 9.96 -18.75
C ILE A 125 16.36 9.72 -17.60
N ALA A 126 15.05 9.78 -17.88
CA ALA A 126 14.02 9.40 -16.91
C ALA A 126 14.14 7.93 -16.48
N LEU A 127 14.39 7.01 -17.42
CA LEU A 127 14.62 5.59 -17.12
C LEU A 127 15.88 5.38 -16.28
N ILE A 128 17.01 5.99 -16.65
CA ILE A 128 18.26 5.92 -15.89
C ILE A 128 18.04 6.41 -14.46
N ILE A 129 17.42 7.57 -14.28
CA ILE A 129 17.12 8.10 -12.95
C ILE A 129 16.19 7.16 -12.19
N THR A 130 15.19 6.57 -12.84
CA THR A 130 14.28 5.62 -12.21
C THR A 130 14.97 4.34 -11.75
N VAL A 131 15.97 3.87 -12.50
CA VAL A 131 16.79 2.69 -12.16
C VAL A 131 17.79 3.02 -11.06
N LEU A 132 18.40 4.20 -11.09
CA LEU A 132 19.37 4.64 -10.09
C LEU A 132 18.72 5.10 -8.78
N THR A 133 17.45 5.50 -8.80
CA THR A 133 16.71 5.90 -7.60
C THR A 133 16.47 4.65 -6.74
N PRO A 134 17.09 4.54 -5.54
CA PRO A 134 16.88 3.41 -4.67
C PRO A 134 15.42 3.39 -4.22
N LYS A 135 14.68 2.38 -4.64
CA LYS A 135 13.34 2.12 -4.11
C LYS A 135 13.53 1.22 -2.91
N ASP A 136 13.04 1.64 -1.75
CA ASP A 136 12.96 0.72 -0.63
C ASP A 136 11.72 -0.17 -0.83
N PRO A 137 11.87 -1.45 -1.23
CA PRO A 137 10.72 -2.32 -1.52
C PRO A 137 9.85 -2.58 -0.29
N ARG A 138 10.30 -2.20 0.91
CA ARG A 138 9.63 -2.45 2.18
C ARG A 138 8.59 -1.37 2.54
N ARG A 139 8.76 -0.14 2.04
CA ARG A 139 7.97 1.01 2.49
C ARG A 139 6.48 0.91 2.18
N LYS A 140 6.13 0.52 0.94
CA LYS A 140 4.71 0.35 0.58
C LYS A 140 4.07 -0.79 1.40
N PRO A 141 4.61 -2.02 1.41
CA PRO A 141 4.05 -3.08 2.24
C PRO A 141 3.93 -2.71 3.72
N ALA A 142 4.95 -2.08 4.31
CA ALA A 142 4.92 -1.65 5.71
C ALA A 142 3.76 -0.67 5.99
N ARG A 143 3.53 0.33 5.12
CA ARG A 143 2.41 1.26 5.26
C ARG A 143 1.05 0.61 5.08
N ASP A 144 0.95 -0.38 4.19
CA ASP A 144 -0.31 -1.09 3.99
C ASP A 144 -0.64 -1.94 5.24
N LEU A 145 0.36 -2.58 5.85
CA LEU A 145 0.21 -3.31 7.10
C LEU A 145 -0.07 -2.41 8.32
N GLU A 146 0.61 -1.27 8.44
CA GLU A 146 0.33 -0.23 9.44
C GLU A 146 -1.16 0.14 9.42
N ARG A 147 -1.71 0.42 8.24
CA ARG A 147 -3.13 0.75 8.07
C ARG A 147 -4.06 -0.40 8.46
N ILE A 148 -3.72 -1.64 8.11
CA ILE A 148 -4.54 -2.81 8.46
C ILE A 148 -4.57 -2.98 9.99
N ALA A 149 -3.41 -2.90 10.64
CA ALA A 149 -3.30 -3.02 12.09
C ALA A 149 -4.03 -1.88 12.83
N ASP A 150 -3.94 -0.64 12.33
CA ASP A 150 -4.63 0.52 12.90
C ASP A 150 -6.17 0.42 12.80
N GLU A 151 -6.68 -0.05 11.67
CA GLU A 151 -8.12 -0.30 11.48
C GLU A 151 -8.61 -1.48 12.35
N LEU A 152 -7.76 -2.49 12.57
CA LEU A 152 -8.04 -3.59 13.49
C LEU A 152 -8.09 -3.11 14.95
N ALA A 153 -7.13 -2.28 15.37
CA ALA A 153 -7.15 -1.64 16.69
C ALA A 153 -8.40 -0.78 16.89
N THR A 154 -8.79 -0.02 15.87
CA THR A 154 -10.04 0.77 15.89
C THR A 154 -11.27 -0.13 16.04
N SER A 155 -11.31 -1.27 15.33
CA SER A 155 -12.41 -2.24 15.43
C SER A 155 -12.50 -2.87 16.83
N LEU A 156 -11.36 -3.15 17.47
CA LEU A 156 -11.29 -3.62 18.86
C LEU A 156 -11.85 -2.58 19.83
N HIS A 157 -11.45 -1.32 19.69
CA HIS A 157 -11.94 -0.22 20.52
C HIS A 157 -13.45 0.03 20.34
N GLU A 158 -13.96 0.01 19.10
CA GLU A 158 -15.40 0.11 18.81
C GLU A 158 -16.17 -1.09 19.43
N THR A 159 -15.58 -2.28 19.44
CA THR A 159 -16.19 -3.46 20.08
C THR A 159 -16.17 -3.32 21.61
N ALA A 160 -15.07 -2.83 22.19
CA ALA A 160 -14.95 -2.55 23.63
C ALA A 160 -16.00 -1.53 24.10
N ALA A 161 -16.15 -0.43 23.37
CA ALA A 161 -17.15 0.60 23.64
C ALA A 161 -18.58 0.06 23.52
N GLY A 162 -18.86 -0.77 22.51
CA GLY A 162 -20.13 -1.48 22.38
C GLY A 162 -20.45 -2.39 23.58
N VAL A 163 -19.45 -3.12 24.09
CA VAL A 163 -19.62 -3.95 25.30
C VAL A 163 -19.87 -3.09 26.54
N ARG A 164 -19.10 -2.01 26.72
CA ARG A 164 -19.19 -1.11 27.88
C ARG A 164 -20.54 -0.41 27.97
N ASP A 165 -21.03 0.08 26.83
CA ASP A 165 -22.26 0.88 26.74
C ASP A 165 -23.51 0.03 26.52
N GLY A 166 -23.36 -1.28 26.26
CA GLY A 166 -24.46 -2.16 25.89
C GLY A 166 -25.03 -1.87 24.49
N ASP A 167 -24.27 -1.20 23.60
CA ASP A 167 -24.72 -0.81 22.26
C ASP A 167 -24.20 -1.79 21.20
N SER A 168 -25.06 -2.74 20.81
CA SER A 168 -24.74 -3.75 19.80
C SER A 168 -24.40 -3.16 18.42
N ARG A 169 -24.84 -1.93 18.14
CA ARG A 169 -24.53 -1.23 16.87
C ARG A 169 -23.05 -0.90 16.75
N GLN A 170 -22.36 -0.59 17.85
CA GLN A 170 -20.93 -0.30 17.81
C GLN A 170 -20.12 -1.56 17.43
N ALA A 171 -20.45 -2.72 18.02
CA ALA A 171 -19.87 -4.01 17.63
C ALA A 171 -20.21 -4.39 16.17
N TRP A 172 -21.40 -4.02 15.69
CA TRP A 172 -21.78 -4.23 14.29
C TRP A 172 -20.99 -3.34 13.32
N HIS A 173 -20.70 -2.08 13.71
CA HIS A 173 -19.83 -1.19 12.93
C HIS A 173 -18.41 -1.76 12.80
N ALA A 174 -17.84 -2.26 13.90
CA ALA A 174 -16.55 -2.94 13.91
C ALA A 174 -16.52 -4.14 12.95
N LEU A 175 -17.61 -4.92 12.89
CA LEU A 175 -17.73 -6.04 11.94
C LEU A 175 -17.70 -5.57 10.47
N ILE A 176 -18.38 -4.47 10.14
CA ILE A 176 -18.37 -3.91 8.78
C ILE A 176 -16.97 -3.41 8.42
N ARG A 177 -16.31 -2.69 9.35
CA ARG A 177 -14.95 -2.22 9.20
C ARG A 177 -14.00 -3.38 8.91
N CYS A 178 -14.02 -4.44 9.71
CA CYS A 178 -13.21 -5.63 9.48
C CYS A 178 -13.47 -6.29 8.12
N ARG A 179 -14.73 -6.36 7.67
CA ARG A 179 -15.06 -6.91 6.33
C ARG A 179 -14.49 -6.08 5.19
N SER A 180 -14.45 -4.76 5.36
CA SER A 180 -13.87 -3.84 4.38
C SER A 180 -12.35 -3.93 4.25
N LEU A 181 -11.67 -4.62 5.18
CA LEU A 181 -10.21 -4.80 5.15
C LEU A 181 -9.76 -5.88 4.16
N GLN A 182 -10.64 -6.78 3.70
CA GLN A 182 -10.23 -7.91 2.85
C GLN A 182 -9.47 -7.45 1.58
N PRO A 183 -9.96 -6.46 0.79
CA PRO A 183 -9.22 -6.02 -0.39
C PRO A 183 -7.86 -5.40 -0.06
N LYS A 184 -7.72 -4.77 1.12
CA LYS A 184 -6.45 -4.18 1.58
C LYS A 184 -5.45 -5.26 1.98
N ILE A 185 -5.92 -6.33 2.63
CA ILE A 185 -5.11 -7.51 2.94
C ILE A 185 -4.61 -8.17 1.66
N ASP A 186 -5.48 -8.31 0.66
CA ASP A 186 -5.11 -8.91 -0.63
C ASP A 186 -4.03 -8.05 -1.33
N GLU A 187 -4.19 -6.71 -1.34
CA GLU A 187 -3.17 -5.79 -1.88
C GLU A 187 -1.84 -5.87 -1.10
N ALA A 188 -1.90 -5.87 0.23
CA ALA A 188 -0.72 -5.98 1.09
C ALA A 188 0.01 -7.32 0.88
N THR A 189 -0.72 -8.41 0.70
CA THR A 189 -0.18 -9.75 0.40
C THR A 189 0.55 -9.76 -0.95
N HIS A 190 -0.04 -9.16 -1.98
CA HIS A 190 0.63 -9.00 -3.27
C HIS A 190 1.88 -8.11 -3.19
N ALA A 191 1.82 -7.03 -2.41
CA ALA A 191 2.94 -6.11 -2.23
C ALA A 191 4.10 -6.75 -1.47
N THR A 192 3.83 -7.47 -0.37
CA THR A 192 4.85 -8.21 0.42
C THR A 192 5.49 -9.33 -0.39
N ARG A 193 4.72 -10.09 -1.16
CA ARG A 193 5.24 -11.10 -2.09
C ARG A 193 6.18 -10.50 -3.13
N SER A 194 5.75 -9.39 -3.75
CA SER A 194 6.57 -8.66 -4.72
C SER A 194 7.88 -8.17 -4.08
N ALA A 195 7.81 -7.62 -2.87
CA ALA A 195 8.99 -7.16 -2.13
C ALA A 195 9.94 -8.32 -1.79
N ARG A 196 9.40 -9.49 -1.42
CA ARG A 196 10.17 -10.71 -1.15
C ARG A 196 10.89 -11.20 -2.41
N GLU A 197 10.20 -11.30 -3.54
CA GLU A 197 10.79 -11.69 -4.83
C GLU A 197 11.94 -10.73 -5.23
N LEU A 198 11.70 -9.41 -5.15
CA LEU A 198 12.73 -8.39 -5.40
C LEU A 198 13.96 -8.55 -4.49
N SER A 199 13.76 -8.82 -3.19
CA SER A 199 14.86 -9.03 -2.23
C SER A 199 15.64 -10.34 -2.46
N GLN A 200 15.01 -11.35 -3.07
CA GLN A 200 15.64 -12.62 -3.38
C GLN A 200 16.53 -12.51 -4.62
N TYR A 201 16.03 -11.91 -5.71
CA TYR A 201 16.72 -11.89 -7.00
C TYR A 201 17.68 -10.70 -7.18
N SER A 202 17.50 -9.57 -6.48
CA SER A 202 18.35 -8.39 -6.64
C SER A 202 19.58 -8.39 -5.70
N PRO A 203 20.83 -8.35 -6.21
CA PRO A 203 22.04 -8.27 -5.41
C PRO A 203 22.07 -7.08 -4.44
N THR A 204 21.55 -5.93 -4.87
CA THR A 204 21.47 -4.68 -4.09
C THR A 204 20.43 -4.73 -2.97
N HIS A 205 19.49 -5.68 -2.98
CA HIS A 205 18.44 -5.80 -1.95
C HIS A 205 18.55 -7.07 -1.11
N ARG A 206 19.63 -7.85 -1.26
CA ARG A 206 19.90 -9.05 -0.45
C ARG A 206 19.95 -8.76 1.06
N ARG A 207 20.43 -7.57 1.45
CA ARG A 207 20.48 -7.12 2.85
C ARG A 207 19.09 -7.02 3.51
N HIS A 208 18.03 -6.88 2.72
CA HIS A 208 16.66 -6.67 3.19
C HIS A 208 15.80 -7.94 3.20
N ARG A 209 16.38 -9.12 2.93
CA ARG A 209 15.63 -10.39 2.86
C ARG A 209 14.91 -10.75 4.16
N HIS A 210 15.55 -10.51 5.31
CA HIS A 210 14.94 -10.80 6.62
C HIS A 210 13.69 -9.95 6.86
N GLU A 211 13.75 -8.66 6.51
CA GLU A 211 12.63 -7.75 6.72
C GLU A 211 11.50 -7.97 5.71
N ALA A 212 11.83 -8.28 4.45
CA ALA A 212 10.82 -8.66 3.46
C ALA A 212 10.10 -9.96 3.84
N ARG A 213 10.83 -10.94 4.40
CA ARG A 213 10.23 -12.17 4.96
C ARG A 213 9.32 -11.83 6.14
N ARG A 214 9.80 -11.02 7.07
CA ARG A 214 9.03 -10.60 8.24
C ARG A 214 7.73 -9.89 7.89
N LEU A 215 7.74 -8.97 6.93
CA LEU A 215 6.51 -8.32 6.44
C LEU A 215 5.54 -9.34 5.82
N SER A 216 6.06 -10.36 5.14
CA SER A 216 5.26 -11.48 4.60
C SER A 216 4.64 -12.33 5.71
N ASP A 217 5.38 -12.57 6.80
CA ASP A 217 4.88 -13.33 7.94
C ASP A 217 3.83 -12.48 8.71
N THR A 218 4.08 -11.19 8.91
CA THR A 218 3.12 -10.26 9.55
C THR A 218 1.80 -10.12 8.78
N VAL A 219 1.81 -10.07 7.44
CA VAL A 219 0.54 -9.96 6.68
C VAL A 219 -0.33 -11.20 6.80
N GLU A 220 0.29 -12.39 6.85
CA GLU A 220 -0.42 -13.65 7.01
C GLU A 220 -1.13 -13.68 8.37
N GLN A 221 -0.43 -13.28 9.43
CA GLN A 221 -0.97 -13.24 10.78
C GLN A 221 -2.02 -12.15 10.98
N LEU A 222 -1.85 -10.97 10.36
CA LEU A 222 -2.88 -9.93 10.38
C LEU A 222 -4.15 -10.35 9.61
N ASP A 223 -4.04 -11.16 8.56
CA ASP A 223 -5.22 -11.72 7.88
C ASP A 223 -5.98 -12.68 8.80
N LEU A 224 -5.27 -13.58 9.50
CA LEU A 224 -5.87 -14.45 10.53
C LEU A 224 -6.54 -13.62 11.63
N ALA A 225 -5.85 -12.61 12.17
CA ALA A 225 -6.40 -11.73 13.18
C ALA A 225 -7.68 -11.02 12.69
N VAL A 226 -7.70 -10.49 11.46
CA VAL A 226 -8.91 -9.85 10.90
C VAL A 226 -10.05 -10.87 10.68
N ARG A 227 -9.75 -12.15 10.39
CA ARG A 227 -10.78 -13.21 10.34
C ARG A 227 -11.32 -13.51 11.74
N SER A 228 -10.45 -13.67 12.73
CA SER A 228 -10.82 -13.87 14.13
C SER A 228 -11.69 -12.71 14.63
N MET A 229 -11.30 -11.45 14.38
CA MET A 229 -12.04 -10.26 14.77
C MET A 229 -13.45 -10.20 14.15
N ARG A 230 -13.63 -10.61 12.89
CA ARG A 230 -14.96 -10.70 12.26
C ARG A 230 -15.89 -11.64 13.03
N ILE A 231 -15.36 -12.72 13.61
CA ILE A 231 -16.15 -13.66 14.40
C ILE A 231 -16.43 -13.06 15.79
N VAL A 232 -15.42 -12.47 16.44
CA VAL A 232 -15.54 -11.77 17.74
C VAL A 232 -16.61 -10.68 17.67
N SER A 233 -16.51 -9.74 16.72
CA SER A 233 -17.50 -8.66 16.58
C SER A 233 -18.90 -9.19 16.36
N ARG A 234 -19.06 -10.21 15.49
CA ARG A 234 -20.38 -10.83 15.23
C ARG A 234 -20.97 -11.47 16.49
N ARG A 235 -20.15 -12.20 17.26
CA ARG A 235 -20.60 -12.85 18.51
C ARG A 235 -20.89 -11.83 19.59
N THR A 236 -20.11 -10.77 19.68
CA THR A 236 -20.34 -9.65 20.58
C THR A 236 -21.66 -8.95 20.28
N THR A 237 -21.99 -8.66 19.01
CA THR A 237 -23.30 -8.12 18.63
C THR A 237 -24.44 -9.01 19.14
N SER A 238 -24.36 -10.33 18.88
CA SER A 238 -25.39 -11.28 19.32
C SER A 238 -25.49 -11.40 20.84
N MET A 239 -24.37 -11.33 21.56
CA MET A 239 -24.33 -11.36 23.02
C MET A 239 -25.02 -10.12 23.60
N LEU A 240 -24.75 -8.94 23.02
CA LEU A 240 -25.36 -7.67 23.45
C LEU A 240 -26.85 -7.62 23.13
N ASP A 241 -27.27 -8.07 21.93
CA ASP A 241 -28.68 -8.11 21.53
C ASP A 241 -29.53 -9.01 22.46
N HIS A 242 -28.94 -10.06 23.02
CA HIS A 242 -29.61 -10.96 23.96
C HIS A 242 -29.49 -10.53 25.43
N GLY A 243 -28.76 -9.45 25.73
CA GLY A 243 -28.45 -9.06 27.12
C GLY A 243 -27.71 -10.16 27.89
N ALA A 244 -26.90 -10.96 27.18
CA ALA A 244 -26.24 -12.14 27.72
C ALA A 244 -24.92 -11.81 28.43
N ILE A 245 -24.77 -10.60 28.97
CA ILE A 245 -23.60 -10.18 29.75
C ILE A 245 -24.08 -9.26 30.87
N ASP A 246 -23.57 -9.47 32.08
CA ASP A 246 -23.85 -8.62 33.23
C ASP A 246 -22.86 -7.45 33.31
N SER A 247 -23.06 -6.54 34.27
CA SER A 247 -22.22 -5.34 34.41
C SER A 247 -20.75 -5.68 34.71
N GLU A 248 -20.51 -6.72 35.50
CA GLU A 248 -19.15 -7.13 35.88
C GLU A 248 -18.41 -7.71 34.67
N GLY A 249 -19.05 -8.64 33.94
CA GLY A 249 -18.54 -9.19 32.69
C GLY A 249 -18.31 -8.13 31.62
N ALA A 250 -19.23 -7.17 31.49
CA ALA A 250 -19.10 -6.08 30.52
C ALA A 250 -17.89 -5.17 30.84
N MET A 251 -17.65 -4.85 32.11
CA MET A 251 -16.47 -4.09 32.53
C MET A 251 -15.18 -4.87 32.27
N GLY A 252 -15.12 -6.15 32.64
CA GLY A 252 -13.94 -7.00 32.42
C GLY A 252 -13.61 -7.19 30.94
N LEU A 253 -14.60 -7.56 30.13
CA LEU A 253 -14.42 -7.81 28.71
C LEU A 253 -14.09 -6.53 27.92
N SER A 254 -14.76 -5.40 28.23
CA SER A 254 -14.44 -4.14 27.56
C SER A 254 -13.03 -3.65 27.88
N ALA A 255 -12.59 -3.75 29.13
CA ALA A 255 -11.22 -3.41 29.50
C ALA A 255 -10.18 -4.29 28.78
N ALA A 256 -10.41 -5.62 28.74
CA ALA A 256 -9.51 -6.53 28.02
C ALA A 256 -9.47 -6.26 26.51
N LEU A 257 -10.61 -5.92 25.89
CA LEU A 257 -10.66 -5.51 24.48
C LEU A 257 -9.87 -4.22 24.22
N ASP A 258 -9.96 -3.24 25.12
CA ASP A 258 -9.19 -1.98 25.02
C ASP A 258 -7.69 -2.21 25.19
N GLU A 259 -7.27 -3.07 26.12
CA GLU A 259 -5.85 -3.44 26.28
C GLU A 259 -5.28 -4.06 24.99
N VAL A 260 -6.04 -4.96 24.34
CA VAL A 260 -5.65 -5.53 23.04
C VAL A 260 -5.66 -4.47 21.94
N ALA A 261 -6.62 -3.53 21.95
CA ALA A 261 -6.67 -2.42 21.00
C ALA A 261 -5.40 -1.55 21.10
N GLU A 262 -5.04 -1.11 22.31
CA GLU A 262 -3.84 -0.31 22.56
C GLU A 262 -2.56 -1.05 22.14
N ALA A 263 -2.45 -2.33 22.49
CA ALA A 263 -1.31 -3.16 22.09
C ALA A 263 -1.24 -3.35 20.56
N THR A 264 -2.39 -3.44 19.88
CA THR A 264 -2.47 -3.51 18.41
C THR A 264 -2.08 -2.17 17.77
N THR A 265 -2.39 -1.03 18.39
CA THR A 265 -1.88 0.28 17.96
C THR A 265 -0.34 0.33 18.06
N MET A 266 0.26 -0.23 19.11
CA MET A 266 1.72 -0.34 19.22
C MET A 266 2.30 -1.23 18.11
N LEU A 267 1.64 -2.34 17.77
CA LEU A 267 2.02 -3.19 16.64
C LEU A 267 1.99 -2.39 15.32
N SER A 268 0.93 -1.63 15.06
CA SER A 268 0.81 -0.77 13.89
C SER A 268 2.01 0.19 13.76
N GLN A 269 2.33 0.91 14.84
CA GLN A 269 3.47 1.84 14.91
C GLN A 269 4.83 1.15 14.76
N ALA A 270 4.95 -0.12 15.18
CA ALA A 270 6.15 -0.93 15.03
C ALA A 270 6.35 -1.40 13.59
N VAL A 271 5.27 -1.63 12.84
CA VAL A 271 5.36 -1.99 11.41
C VAL A 271 5.72 -0.77 10.54
N ALA A 272 5.27 0.42 10.92
CA ALA A 272 5.46 1.67 10.17
C ALA A 272 6.92 2.15 10.05
N ASP A 273 7.76 1.87 11.05
CA ASP A 273 9.10 2.46 11.19
C ASP A 273 10.23 1.42 11.19
N PRO A 274 10.90 1.20 10.04
CA PRO A 274 12.04 0.30 9.93
C PRO A 274 13.22 0.63 10.85
N GLY A 275 13.38 1.90 11.29
CA GLY A 275 14.55 2.35 12.05
C GLY A 275 14.49 2.01 13.54
N ALA A 276 13.28 1.94 14.11
CA ALA A 276 13.03 1.61 15.51
C ALA A 276 12.24 0.30 15.68
N GLN A 277 12.15 -0.49 14.61
CA GLN A 277 11.22 -1.62 14.49
C GLN A 277 11.42 -2.68 15.56
N THR A 278 12.66 -3.06 15.89
CA THR A 278 12.94 -4.12 16.88
C THR A 278 12.41 -3.75 18.26
N SER A 279 12.80 -2.58 18.78
CA SER A 279 12.39 -2.13 20.12
C SER A 279 10.88 -1.92 20.21
N ARG A 280 10.26 -1.30 19.18
CA ARG A 280 8.81 -1.10 19.17
C ARG A 280 8.04 -2.41 19.06
N MET A 281 8.57 -3.38 18.31
CA MET A 281 7.93 -4.68 18.21
C MET A 281 8.00 -5.44 19.53
N THR A 282 9.13 -5.39 20.25
CA THR A 282 9.22 -5.96 21.60
C THR A 282 8.23 -5.29 22.55
N SER A 283 8.04 -3.96 22.47
CA SER A 283 7.01 -3.28 23.28
C SER A 283 5.59 -3.76 22.94
N ALA A 284 5.25 -3.87 21.64
CA ALA A 284 3.95 -4.39 21.21
C ALA A 284 3.73 -5.84 21.66
N GLN A 285 4.75 -6.68 21.54
CA GLN A 285 4.74 -8.06 22.01
C GLN A 285 4.51 -8.14 23.52
N ASN A 286 5.21 -7.33 24.32
CA ASN A 286 5.04 -7.30 25.77
C ASN A 286 3.63 -6.83 26.16
N ALA A 287 3.08 -5.81 25.47
CA ALA A 287 1.73 -5.32 25.71
C ALA A 287 0.66 -6.37 25.35
N LEU A 288 0.78 -7.01 24.19
CA LEU A 288 -0.10 -8.10 23.77
C LEU A 288 0.00 -9.30 24.74
N GLY A 289 1.21 -9.63 25.20
CA GLY A 289 1.44 -10.69 26.17
C GLY A 289 0.82 -10.40 27.55
N ALA A 290 0.87 -9.15 27.98
CA ALA A 290 0.20 -8.71 29.21
C ALA A 290 -1.33 -8.81 29.07
N ALA A 291 -1.88 -8.35 27.95
CA ALA A 291 -3.32 -8.47 27.67
C ALA A 291 -3.75 -9.94 27.56
N ALA A 292 -2.95 -10.80 26.92
CA ALA A 292 -3.21 -12.24 26.79
C ALA A 292 -3.44 -12.93 28.15
N ALA A 293 -2.72 -12.52 29.19
CA ALA A 293 -2.80 -13.12 30.52
C ALA A 293 -4.16 -12.89 31.23
N SER A 294 -4.96 -11.91 30.76
CA SER A 294 -6.28 -11.60 31.30
C SER A 294 -7.41 -12.45 30.68
N PHE A 295 -7.19 -13.10 29.53
CA PHE A 295 -8.22 -13.86 28.78
C PHE A 295 -8.53 -15.24 29.39
N HIS A 296 -9.12 -15.21 30.58
CA HIS A 296 -9.75 -16.33 31.26
C HIS A 296 -11.22 -15.98 31.55
N PRO A 297 -12.20 -16.82 31.17
CA PRO A 297 -13.63 -16.47 31.30
C PRO A 297 -14.01 -15.98 32.70
N GLN A 298 -13.56 -16.70 33.73
CA GLN A 298 -13.88 -16.36 35.13
C GLN A 298 -13.17 -15.09 35.62
N LYS A 299 -11.95 -14.80 35.15
CA LYS A 299 -11.23 -13.57 35.52
C LYS A 299 -11.90 -12.33 34.92
N LEU A 300 -12.55 -12.50 33.77
CA LEU A 300 -13.25 -11.44 33.06
C LEU A 300 -14.73 -11.35 33.44
N GLY A 301 -15.22 -12.12 34.42
CA GLY A 301 -16.63 -12.12 34.80
C GLY A 301 -17.56 -12.70 33.71
N ALA A 302 -17.03 -13.42 32.73
CA ALA A 302 -17.81 -14.01 31.64
C ALA A 302 -18.49 -15.30 32.12
N VAL A 303 -19.66 -15.16 32.75
CA VAL A 303 -20.44 -16.26 33.35
C VAL A 303 -21.46 -16.91 32.41
N THR A 304 -21.84 -16.24 31.32
CA THR A 304 -22.76 -16.78 30.31
C THR A 304 -21.99 -17.51 29.21
N PHE A 305 -22.65 -18.48 28.56
CA PHE A 305 -22.04 -19.22 27.44
C PHE A 305 -21.64 -18.29 26.28
N GLU A 306 -22.44 -17.25 26.01
CA GLU A 306 -22.16 -16.27 24.97
C GLU A 306 -20.92 -15.42 25.30
N ALA A 307 -20.81 -14.92 26.54
CA ALA A 307 -19.65 -14.14 26.97
C ALA A 307 -18.39 -15.01 27.04
N GLU A 308 -18.49 -16.24 27.55
CA GLU A 308 -17.40 -17.21 27.56
C GLU A 308 -16.91 -17.48 26.13
N THR A 309 -17.84 -17.67 25.19
CA THR A 309 -17.50 -17.88 23.77
C THR A 309 -16.72 -16.69 23.20
N VAL A 310 -17.10 -15.45 23.52
CA VAL A 310 -16.36 -14.26 23.08
C VAL A 310 -14.95 -14.25 23.67
N VAL A 311 -14.79 -14.55 24.95
CA VAL A 311 -13.46 -14.65 25.60
C VAL A 311 -12.60 -15.72 24.92
N LEU A 312 -13.16 -16.90 24.60
CA LEU A 312 -12.43 -17.97 23.92
C LEU A 312 -12.01 -17.58 22.49
N LEU A 313 -12.84 -16.84 21.76
CA LEU A 313 -12.51 -16.32 20.43
C LEU A 313 -11.45 -15.21 20.48
N MET A 314 -11.45 -14.40 21.54
CA MET A 314 -10.41 -13.39 21.75
C MET A 314 -9.03 -14.03 21.94
N ARG A 315 -8.95 -15.22 22.55
CA ARG A 315 -7.68 -15.96 22.71
C ARG A 315 -7.03 -16.25 21.36
N SER A 316 -7.79 -16.69 20.35
CA SER A 316 -7.23 -16.92 19.01
C SER A 316 -6.78 -15.63 18.35
N LEU A 317 -7.57 -14.55 18.47
CA LEU A 317 -7.21 -13.23 17.96
C LEU A 317 -5.88 -12.72 18.57
N VAL A 318 -5.69 -12.87 19.88
CA VAL A 318 -4.47 -12.43 20.56
C VAL A 318 -3.27 -13.28 20.18
N ILE A 319 -3.44 -14.59 19.95
CA ILE A 319 -2.38 -15.45 19.40
C ILE A 319 -1.97 -14.94 18.01
N ASP A 320 -2.93 -14.72 17.10
CA ASP A 320 -2.65 -14.22 15.75
C ASP A 320 -1.88 -12.88 15.80
N LEU A 321 -2.24 -11.98 16.73
CA LEU A 321 -1.55 -10.70 16.95
C LEU A 321 -0.14 -10.88 17.54
N LEU A 322 0.06 -11.81 18.47
CA LEU A 322 1.38 -12.15 19.02
C LEU A 322 2.28 -12.73 17.93
N GLU A 323 1.78 -13.65 17.10
CA GLU A 323 2.52 -14.18 15.95
C GLU A 323 2.85 -13.09 14.92
N ALA A 324 1.97 -12.10 14.72
CA ALA A 324 2.24 -10.94 13.86
C ALA A 324 3.46 -10.10 14.32
N THR A 325 3.80 -10.15 15.62
CA THR A 325 5.03 -9.52 16.14
C THR A 325 6.31 -10.27 15.77
N GLY A 326 6.18 -11.56 15.39
CA GLY A 326 7.27 -12.47 15.06
C GLY A 326 7.50 -13.58 16.09
N LEU A 327 6.60 -13.76 17.06
CA LEU A 327 6.62 -14.92 17.97
C LEU A 327 6.25 -16.21 17.24
N SER A 328 6.74 -17.34 17.76
CA SER A 328 6.25 -18.65 17.34
C SER A 328 4.89 -18.95 17.96
N HIS A 329 4.11 -19.83 17.35
CA HIS A 329 2.81 -20.28 17.88
C HIS A 329 2.93 -20.87 19.29
N ASP A 330 3.97 -21.69 19.51
CA ASP A 330 4.24 -22.33 20.80
C ASP A 330 4.51 -21.28 21.88
N ASP A 331 5.34 -20.28 21.58
CA ASP A 331 5.64 -19.19 22.51
C ASP A 331 4.44 -18.26 22.75
N ALA A 332 3.64 -17.99 21.71
CA ALA A 332 2.44 -17.16 21.81
C ALA A 332 1.40 -17.80 22.74
N THR A 333 1.22 -19.13 22.67
CA THR A 333 0.28 -19.88 23.51
C THR A 333 0.65 -19.81 24.99
N LEU A 334 1.94 -19.71 25.33
CA LEU A 334 2.41 -19.63 26.73
C LEU A 334 1.93 -18.37 27.47
N TYR A 335 1.53 -17.31 26.75
CA TYR A 335 0.98 -16.10 27.38
C TYR A 335 -0.45 -16.27 27.85
N LEU A 336 -1.18 -17.26 27.33
CA LEU A 336 -2.57 -17.48 27.69
C LEU A 336 -2.67 -18.30 29.00
N PRO A 337 -3.63 -17.97 29.87
CA PRO A 337 -3.91 -18.80 31.04
C PRO A 337 -4.46 -20.16 30.60
N ASP A 338 -4.11 -21.20 31.36
CA ASP A 338 -4.67 -22.55 31.22
C ASP A 338 -6.16 -22.54 31.60
N LEU A 339 -6.97 -23.27 30.83
CA LEU A 339 -8.41 -23.41 31.05
C LEU A 339 -8.76 -24.70 31.81
N HIS A 340 -7.80 -25.61 32.00
CA HIS A 340 -8.05 -26.95 32.54
C HIS A 340 -8.19 -27.05 34.06
N THR A 341 -8.08 -25.96 34.82
CA THR A 341 -7.92 -26.04 36.29
C THR A 341 -9.19 -25.86 37.14
N ASP A 342 -10.33 -25.43 36.57
CA ASP A 342 -11.50 -25.01 37.38
C ASP A 342 -12.77 -25.89 37.27
N HIS A 343 -12.66 -27.12 36.77
CA HIS A 343 -13.73 -28.13 36.93
C HIS A 343 -13.47 -29.02 38.16
N ARG A 344 -13.66 -28.47 39.36
CA ARG A 344 -13.81 -29.27 40.59
C ARG A 344 -14.90 -28.74 41.50
#